data_AF-A0A6G3SXD1-F1
#
_entry.id   AF-A0A6G3SXD1-F1
#
_cell.length_a   1.000
_cell.length_b   1.000
_cell.length_c   1.000
_cell.angle_alpha   90.00
_cell.angle_beta   90.00
_cell.angle_gamma   90.00
#
_symmetry.space_group_name_H-M   'P 1'
#
loop_
_entity.id
_entity.type
_entity.pdbx_description
1 polymer ?
#
loop_
_entity_poly.entity_id
_entity_poly.type
_entity_poly.pdbx_seq_one_letter_code
_entity_poly.pdbx_strand_id
1 'polypeptide(L)' 'EGLDWPERLARAVALSTATVLAPTAGDFDAAAYAELLPRVTVEPHAPTP' A
#
# COMPACT_ATOMS: atom_id res chain seq x y z
N GLU A 1 7.20 7.93 -12.01
CA GLU A 1 7.59 7.34 -10.71
C GLU A 1 8.66 6.26 -10.82
N GLY A 2 8.83 5.56 -11.95
CA GLY A 2 10.02 4.71 -12.18
C GLY A 2 10.21 3.53 -11.23
N LEU A 3 9.23 3.28 -10.34
CA LEU A 3 9.24 2.17 -9.39
C LEU A 3 9.09 0.83 -10.08
N ASP A 4 9.69 -0.19 -9.47
CA ASP A 4 9.43 -1.55 -9.87
C ASP A 4 8.00 -1.98 -9.47
N TRP A 5 7.61 -3.16 -9.94
CA TRP A 5 6.27 -3.66 -9.71
C TRP A 5 5.97 -3.93 -8.21
N PRO A 6 6.85 -4.61 -7.45
CA PRO A 6 6.68 -4.77 -6.01
C PRO A 6 6.50 -3.46 -5.24
N GLU A 7 7.32 -2.44 -5.47
CA GLU A 7 7.20 -1.15 -4.78
C GLU A 7 5.90 -0.43 -5.13
N ARG A 8 5.46 -0.55 -6.39
CA ARG A 8 4.17 -0.01 -6.81
C ARG A 8 3.01 -0.67 -6.08
N LEU A 9 3.06 -2.00 -5.89
CA LEU A 9 2.05 -2.73 -5.13
C LEU A 9 2.07 -2.35 -3.65
N ALA A 10 3.25 -2.24 -3.05
CA ALA A 10 3.40 -1.84 -1.65
C ALA A 10 2.75 -0.47 -1.38
N ARG A 11 3.04 0.52 -2.25
CA ARG A 11 2.43 1.85 -2.17
C ARG A 11 0.91 1.83 -2.35
N ALA A 12 0.40 1.04 -3.30
CA ALA A 12 -1.03 0.94 -3.55
C ALA A 12 -1.78 0.37 -2.33
N VAL A 13 -1.25 -0.68 -1.70
CA VAL A 13 -1.85 -1.31 -0.51
C VAL A 13 -1.78 -0.38 0.71
N ALA A 14 -0.63 0.26 0.94
CA ALA A 14 -0.48 1.22 2.04
C ALA A 14 -1.44 2.40 1.88
N LEU A 15 -1.58 2.94 0.66
CA LEU A 15 -2.51 4.04 0.38
C LEU A 15 -3.97 3.62 0.56
N SER A 16 -4.35 2.45 0.04
CA SER A 16 -5.71 1.89 0.20
C SER A 16 -6.07 1.67 1.68
N THR A 17 -5.10 1.29 2.50
CA THR A 17 -5.32 1.13 3.94
C THR A 17 -5.44 2.50 4.64
N ALA A 18 -4.63 3.48 4.23
CA ALA A 18 -4.69 4.84 4.76
C ALA A 18 -5.98 5.58 4.41
N THR A 19 -6.64 5.28 3.29
CA THR A 19 -7.95 5.85 2.96
C THR A 19 -9.07 5.32 3.86
N VAL A 20 -8.98 4.06 4.32
CA VAL A 20 -9.94 3.48 5.28
C VAL A 20 -9.87 4.18 6.64
N LEU A 21 -8.68 4.63 7.03
CA LEU A 21 -8.47 5.35 8.29
C LEU A 21 -8.87 6.83 8.22
N ALA A 22 -9.01 7.38 7.01
CA ALA A 22 -9.41 8.77 6.84
C ALA A 22 -10.90 8.96 7.18
N PRO A 23 -11.27 10.06 7.85
CA PRO A 23 -12.65 10.32 8.26
C PRO A 23 -13.58 10.67 7.09
N THR A 24 -13.00 11.12 5.96
CA THR A 24 -13.74 11.63 4.80
C THR A 24 -13.45 10.77 3.58
N ALA A 25 -14.50 10.43 2.83
CA ALA A 25 -14.34 9.72 1.57
C ALA A 25 -13.56 10.57 0.56
N GLY A 26 -12.52 9.98 -0.04
CA GLY A 26 -11.62 10.65 -0.99
C GLY A 26 -10.33 11.16 -0.37
N ASP A 27 -10.23 11.19 0.97
CA ASP A 27 -9.00 11.49 1.69
C ASP A 27 -8.21 10.22 2.03
N PHE A 28 -6.95 10.40 2.39
CA PHE A 28 -6.12 9.38 3.02
C PHE A 28 -5.35 10.00 4.19
N ASP A 29 -5.11 9.20 5.22
CA ASP A 29 -4.25 9.63 6.33
C ASP A 29 -2.77 9.51 5.93
N ALA A 30 -2.08 10.64 5.77
CA ALA A 30 -0.69 10.68 5.36
C ALA A 30 0.29 10.10 6.41
N ALA A 31 -0.01 10.27 7.70
CA ALA A 31 0.81 9.69 8.77
C ALA A 31 0.67 8.17 8.78
N ALA A 32 -0.57 7.68 8.67
CA ALA A 32 -0.83 6.25 8.55
C ALA A 32 -0.17 5.67 7.30
N TYR A 33 -0.25 6.34 6.14
CA TYR A 33 0.43 5.90 4.92
C TYR A 33 1.95 5.75 5.12
N ALA A 34 2.60 6.75 5.74
CA ALA A 34 4.04 6.70 6.01
C ALA A 34 4.43 5.56 6.98
N GLU A 35 3.58 5.26 7.97
CA GLU A 35 3.79 4.16 8.90
C GLU A 35 3.53 2.78 8.28
N LEU A 36 2.56 2.69 7.38
CA LEU A 36 2.14 1.44 6.75
C LEU A 36 3.05 1.05 5.60
N LEU A 37 3.57 2.02 4.84
CA LEU A 37 4.42 1.76 3.67
C LEU A 37 5.59 0.80 3.96
N PRO A 38 6.42 0.98 5.01
CA PRO A 38 7.50 0.05 5.32
C PRO A 38 7.03 -1.30 5.89
N ARG A 39 5.74 -1.46 6.19
CA ARG A 39 5.16 -2.70 6.75
C ARG A 39 4.55 -3.61 5.68
N VAL A 40 4.39 -3.13 4.45
CA VAL A 40 3.82 -3.94 3.36
C VAL A 40 4.93 -4.78 2.71
N THR A 41 4.76 -6.10 2.76
CA THR A 41 5.62 -7.06 2.05
C THR A 41 4.91 -7.58 0.81
N VAL A 42 5.59 -7.58 -0.32
CA VAL A 42 5.11 -8.16 -1.58
C VAL A 42 5.95 -9.38 -1.92
N GLU A 43 5.31 -10.54 -2.04
CA GLU A 43 5.98 -11.80 -2.33
C GLU A 43 5.49 -12.38 -3.66
N PRO A 44 6.38 -13.03 -4.44
CA PRO A 44 5.96 -13.78 -5.63
C PRO A 44 5.01 -14.91 -5.24
N HIS A 45 3.87 -14.99 -5.91
CA HIS A 45 2.99 -16.13 -5.78
C HIS A 45 3.42 -17.25 -6.74
N ALA A 46 3.80 -18.41 -6.21
CA ALA A 46 3.91 -19.63 -7.00
C ALA A 46 2.51 -20.26 -7.10
N PRO A 47 1.94 -20.44 -8.31
CA PRO A 47 0.66 -21.12 -8.45
C PRO A 47 0.79 -22.57 -7.97
N THR A 48 -0.24 -23.05 -7.26
CA THR A 48 -0.37 -24.48 -6.93
C THR A 48 -0.50 -25.29 -8.23
N PRO A 49 0.25 -26.39 -8.42
CA PRO A 49 0.16 -27.22 -9.61
C PRO A 49 -1.21 -27.89 -9.79
#